data_AF-A0A533BBU8-F1
#
_entry.id   AF-A0A533BBU8-F1
#
_cell.length_a   1.000
_cell.length_b   1.000
_cell.length_c   1.000
_cell.angle_alpha   90.00
_cell.angle_beta   90.00
_cell.angle_gamma   90.00
#
_symmetry.space_group_name_H-M   'P 1'
#
loop_
_entity.id
_entity.type
_entity.pdbx_description
1 polymer ?
#
loop_
_entity_poly.entity_id
_entity_poly.type
_entity_poly.pdbx_seq_one_letter_code
_entity_poly.pdbx_strand_id
1 'polypeptide(L)'
;MRSVGRTGHVEQKSEPPSCKSFYCAKCPELDLVTELPTADAALEDLIEAIQDYAKEYLRERDRYTTSLNRSHHLPYIEAIAACKTDWELRTLIEIKHGLVHV
;
A
#
# COMPACT_ATOMS: atom_id res chain seq x y z
N MET A 1 43.41 -40.59 -11.10
CA MET A 1 43.61 -39.20 -11.60
C MET A 1 42.29 -38.68 -12.13
N ARG A 2 41.91 -37.48 -11.67
CA ARG A 2 40.88 -36.55 -12.18
C ARG A 2 39.40 -36.88 -11.92
N SER A 3 38.92 -36.15 -10.92
CA SER A 3 37.55 -35.86 -10.53
C SER A 3 36.68 -35.37 -11.70
N VAL A 4 35.40 -35.74 -11.69
CA VAL A 4 34.34 -34.99 -12.37
C VAL A 4 33.26 -34.74 -11.33
N GLY A 5 33.28 -33.54 -10.74
CA GLY A 5 32.23 -33.07 -9.86
C GLY A 5 30.97 -32.85 -10.69
N ARG A 6 29.91 -33.60 -10.38
CA ARG A 6 28.60 -33.41 -10.98
C ARG A 6 27.95 -32.22 -10.29
N THR A 7 27.69 -31.18 -11.07
CA THR A 7 27.04 -29.93 -10.69
C THR A 7 25.72 -30.20 -9.99
N GLY A 8 25.61 -29.73 -8.74
CA GLY A 8 24.34 -29.65 -8.05
C GLY A 8 23.46 -28.63 -8.76
N HIS A 9 22.45 -29.12 -9.47
CA HIS A 9 21.31 -28.29 -9.83
C HIS A 9 20.53 -28.06 -8.52
N VAL A 10 20.54 -26.84 -8.03
CA VAL A 10 19.61 -26.42 -6.99
C VAL A 10 18.23 -26.46 -7.64
N GLU A 11 17.51 -27.55 -7.43
CA GLU A 11 16.06 -27.59 -7.64
C GLU A 11 15.48 -26.49 -6.74
N GLN A 12 15.15 -25.34 -7.34
CA GLN A 12 14.21 -24.43 -6.75
C GLN A 12 12.89 -25.20 -6.67
N LYS A 13 12.61 -25.76 -5.49
CA LYS A 13 11.29 -26.26 -5.13
C LYS A 13 10.34 -25.09 -5.31
N SER A 14 9.65 -25.08 -6.45
CA SER A 14 8.44 -24.30 -6.62
C SER A 14 7.44 -24.83 -5.62
N GLU A 15 7.27 -24.10 -4.52
CA GLU A 15 6.19 -24.34 -3.58
C GLU A 15 4.86 -24.34 -4.38
N PRO A 16 3.92 -25.25 -4.05
CA PRO A 16 2.63 -25.30 -4.74
C PRO A 16 1.94 -23.94 -4.62
N PRO A 17 1.03 -23.55 -5.55
CA PRO A 17 0.21 -22.38 -5.36
C PRO A 17 -0.72 -22.64 -4.17
N SER A 18 -0.21 -22.36 -2.96
CA SER A 18 -1.04 -22.06 -1.82
C SER A 18 -2.02 -20.99 -2.30
N CYS A 19 -3.31 -21.21 -2.07
CA CYS A 19 -4.30 -20.16 -2.13
C CYS A 19 -3.86 -19.09 -1.11
N LYS A 20 -2.97 -18.18 -1.54
CA LYS A 20 -2.48 -17.10 -0.70
C LYS A 20 -3.67 -16.16 -0.54
N SER A 21 -4.26 -16.17 0.64
CA SER A 21 -5.19 -15.13 1.03
C SER A 21 -4.43 -13.80 1.00
N PHE A 22 -4.84 -12.90 0.13
CA PHE A 22 -4.36 -11.53 0.15
C PHE A 22 -5.25 -10.67 1.05
N TYR A 23 -4.65 -9.64 1.63
CA TYR A 23 -5.35 -8.64 2.42
C TYR A 23 -5.36 -7.34 1.62
N CYS A 24 -6.55 -6.76 1.48
CA CYS A 24 -6.72 -5.45 0.87
C CYS A 24 -6.88 -4.38 1.95
N ALA A 25 -6.07 -3.34 1.91
CA ALA A 25 -6.30 -2.10 2.65
C ALA A 25 -6.80 -1.03 1.67
N LYS A 26 -7.81 -0.27 2.08
CA LYS A 26 -8.46 0.75 1.23
C LYS A 26 -8.59 2.06 1.99
N CYS A 27 -8.34 3.17 1.32
CA CYS A 27 -8.71 4.51 1.75
C CYS A 27 -9.70 5.09 0.74
N PRO A 28 -11.03 4.90 0.96
CA PRO A 28 -12.06 5.38 0.05
C PRO A 28 -12.02 6.89 -0.20
N GLU A 29 -11.63 7.67 0.82
CA GLU A 29 -11.58 9.13 0.78
C GLU A 29 -10.52 9.67 -0.19
N LEU A 30 -9.48 8.86 -0.48
CA LEU A 30 -8.39 9.20 -1.38
C LEU A 30 -8.35 8.31 -2.64
N ASP A 31 -9.31 7.39 -2.79
CA ASP A 31 -9.34 6.41 -3.87
C ASP A 31 -8.05 5.57 -3.96
N LEU A 32 -7.51 5.15 -2.80
CA LEU A 32 -6.30 4.34 -2.70
C LEU A 32 -6.62 2.91 -2.23
N VAL A 33 -5.90 1.95 -2.79
CA VAL A 33 -5.99 0.52 -2.43
C VAL A 33 -4.63 -0.15 -2.56
N THR A 34 -4.33 -1.02 -1.61
CA THR A 34 -3.13 -1.87 -1.60
C THR A 34 -3.54 -3.31 -1.33
N GLU A 35 -2.77 -4.27 -1.86
CA GLU A 35 -3.05 -5.70 -1.72
C GLU A 35 -1.75 -6.46 -1.47
N LEU A 36 -1.62 -7.02 -0.27
CA LEU A 36 -0.41 -7.72 0.17
C LEU A 36 -0.74 -9.02 0.94
N PRO A 37 0.23 -9.95 1.08
CA PRO A 37 0.00 -11.25 1.71
C PRO A 37 -0.37 -11.21 3.20
N THR A 38 -0.19 -10.08 3.90
CA THR A 38 -0.56 -9.90 5.31
C THR A 38 -1.30 -8.58 5.51
N ALA A 39 -2.17 -8.53 6.52
CA ALA A 39 -2.92 -7.32 6.88
C ALA A 39 -1.99 -6.15 7.25
N ASP A 40 -0.95 -6.42 8.05
CA ASP A 40 0.04 -5.41 8.41
C ASP A 40 0.77 -4.88 7.18
N ALA A 41 1.22 -5.75 6.28
CA ALA A 41 1.91 -5.31 5.06
C ALA A 41 0.99 -4.44 4.19
N ALA A 42 -0.27 -4.83 4.00
CA ALA A 42 -1.24 -4.05 3.25
C ALA A 42 -1.47 -2.67 3.87
N LEU A 43 -1.58 -2.60 5.21
CA LEU A 43 -1.75 -1.34 5.94
C LEU A 43 -0.52 -0.43 5.82
N GLU A 44 0.68 -0.96 6.02
CA GLU A 44 1.92 -0.19 5.91
C GLU A 44 2.09 0.39 4.48
N ASP A 45 1.84 -0.44 3.47
CA ASP A 45 1.88 -0.02 2.06
C ASP A 45 0.83 1.05 1.75
N LEU A 46 -0.38 0.95 2.34
CA LEU A 46 -1.41 1.98 2.19
C LEU A 46 -0.98 3.30 2.83
N ILE A 47 -0.36 3.27 4.01
CA ILE A 47 0.15 4.47 4.68
C ILE A 47 1.23 5.14 3.82
N GLU A 48 2.16 4.37 3.26
CA GLU A 48 3.18 4.88 2.34
C GLU A 48 2.54 5.50 1.09
N ALA A 49 1.58 4.79 0.46
CA ALA A 49 0.84 5.28 -0.69
C ALA A 49 0.09 6.60 -0.40
N ILE A 50 -0.52 6.74 0.79
CA ILE A 50 -1.17 7.99 1.22
C ILE A 50 -0.16 9.14 1.29
N GLN A 51 1.01 8.92 1.90
CA GLN A 51 2.03 9.95 2.03
C GLN A 51 2.55 10.38 0.66
N ASP A 52 2.85 9.43 -0.21
CA ASP A 52 3.38 9.73 -1.55
C ASP A 52 2.34 10.40 -2.43
N TYR A 53 1.09 9.97 -2.34
CA TYR A 53 -0.03 10.66 -2.98
C TYR A 53 -0.16 12.11 -2.51
N ALA A 54 -0.06 12.36 -1.20
CA ALA A 54 -0.13 13.72 -0.66
C ALA A 54 1.03 14.60 -1.15
N LYS A 55 2.26 14.07 -1.19
CA LYS A 55 3.44 14.78 -1.73
C LYS A 55 3.26 15.12 -3.21
N GLU A 56 2.79 14.16 -4.02
CA GLU A 56 2.55 14.38 -5.46
C GLU A 56 1.42 15.39 -5.68
N TYR A 57 0.33 15.27 -4.93
CA TYR A 57 -0.81 16.19 -5.00
C TYR A 57 -0.37 17.63 -4.75
N LEU A 58 0.45 17.87 -3.73
CA LEU A 58 0.95 19.22 -3.42
C LEU A 58 1.94 19.72 -4.48
N ARG A 59 2.76 18.84 -5.07
CA ARG A 59 3.68 19.18 -6.15
C ARG A 59 2.96 19.60 -7.42
N GLU A 60 1.84 18.95 -7.74
CA GLU A 60 1.03 19.20 -8.94
C GLU A 60 -0.35 19.77 -8.59
N ARG A 61 -0.42 20.62 -7.57
CA ARG A 61 -1.68 21.09 -6.96
C ARG A 61 -2.71 21.53 -8.00
N ASP A 62 -2.32 22.38 -8.94
CA ASP A 62 -3.23 22.94 -9.95
C ASP A 62 -3.89 21.86 -10.82
N ARG A 63 -3.15 20.80 -11.16
CA ARG A 63 -3.66 19.67 -11.95
C ARG A 63 -4.69 18.87 -11.16
N TYR A 64 -4.46 18.69 -9.87
CA TYR A 64 -5.31 17.89 -9.01
C TYR A 64 -6.57 18.65 -8.55
N THR A 65 -6.45 19.93 -8.21
CA THR A 65 -7.58 20.77 -7.78
C THR A 65 -8.55 21.10 -8.90
N THR A 66 -8.11 21.02 -10.16
CA THR A 66 -8.98 21.20 -11.35
C THR A 66 -9.66 19.89 -11.80
N SER A 67 -9.29 18.75 -11.21
CA SER A 67 -9.89 17.46 -11.54
C SER A 67 -11.23 17.26 -10.81
N LEU A 68 -12.29 16.93 -11.57
CA LEU A 68 -13.63 16.68 -11.01
C LEU A 68 -13.62 15.59 -9.93
N ASN A 69 -12.80 14.55 -10.11
CA ASN A 69 -12.76 13.40 -9.21
C ASN A 69 -11.72 13.52 -8.08
N ARG A 70 -10.87 14.57 -8.07
CA ARG A 70 -9.76 14.67 -7.09
C ARG A 70 -9.65 16.03 -6.41
N SER A 71 -10.42 17.01 -6.86
CA SER A 71 -10.49 18.35 -6.24
C SER A 71 -10.89 18.30 -4.77
N HIS A 72 -11.75 17.35 -4.41
CA HIS A 72 -12.24 17.14 -3.05
C HIS A 72 -11.23 16.44 -2.12
N HIS A 73 -10.06 16.01 -2.62
CA HIS A 73 -9.04 15.39 -1.78
C HIS A 73 -8.23 16.42 -0.98
N LEU A 74 -8.18 17.68 -1.43
CA LEU A 74 -7.36 18.74 -0.84
C LEU A 74 -7.44 18.84 0.71
N PRO A 75 -8.62 18.84 1.37
CA PRO A 75 -8.67 18.92 2.83
C PRO A 75 -7.96 17.74 3.52
N TYR A 76 -8.04 16.53 2.96
CA TYR A 76 -7.32 15.37 3.49
C TYR A 76 -5.82 15.51 3.25
N ILE A 77 -5.41 15.98 2.08
CA ILE A 77 -3.99 16.22 1.75
C ILE A 77 -3.38 17.25 2.71
N GLU A 78 -4.08 18.34 3.01
CA GLU A 78 -3.61 19.35 3.96
C GLU A 78 -3.48 18.79 5.38
N ALA A 79 -4.42 17.94 5.82
CA ALA A 79 -4.34 17.26 7.12
C ALA A 79 -3.15 16.27 7.18
N ILE A 80 -2.92 15.49 6.12
CA ILE A 80 -1.79 14.56 6.02
C ILE A 80 -0.46 15.32 6.01
N ALA A 81 -0.37 16.41 5.23
CA ALA A 81 0.85 17.21 5.14
C ALA A 81 1.18 17.97 6.43
N ALA A 82 0.19 18.22 7.28
CA ALA A 82 0.41 18.80 8.61
C ALA A 82 1.02 17.80 9.60
N CYS A 83 0.96 16.50 9.32
CA CYS A 83 1.60 15.46 10.13
C CYS A 83 3.12 15.51 9.97
N LYS A 84 3.83 15.56 11.09
CA LYS A 84 5.30 15.60 11.16
C LYS A 84 5.91 14.23 11.41
N THR A 85 5.11 13.26 11.81
CA THR A 85 5.54 11.90 12.09
C THR A 85 4.52 10.88 11.57
N ASP A 86 4.99 9.68 11.26
CA ASP A 86 4.11 8.57 10.86
C ASP A 86 3.09 8.23 11.93
N TRP A 87 3.43 8.47 13.21
CA TRP A 87 2.50 8.29 14.33
C TRP A 87 1.30 9.23 14.23
N GLU A 88 1.52 10.52 13.94
CA GLU A 88 0.44 11.50 13.78
C GLU A 88 -0.49 11.08 12.63
N LEU A 89 0.07 10.62 11.50
CA LEU A 89 -0.72 10.11 10.39
C LEU A 89 -1.56 8.90 10.79
N ARG A 90 -0.99 7.94 11.52
CA ARG A 90 -1.72 6.78 12.03
C ARG A 90 -2.87 7.17 12.97
N THR A 91 -2.75 8.27 13.72
CA THR A 91 -3.83 8.76 14.57
C THR A 91 -4.97 9.44 13.80
N LEU A 92 -4.72 9.88 12.56
CA LEU A 92 -5.76 10.41 11.67
C LEU A 92 -6.54 9.30 10.93
N ILE A 93 -5.96 8.12 10.80
CA ILE A 93 -6.54 7.00 10.04
C ILE A 93 -7.40 6.13 10.97
N GLU A 94 -8.70 6.11 10.73
CA GLU A 94 -9.60 5.16 11.38
C GLU A 94 -9.57 3.82 10.63
N ILE A 95 -9.09 2.75 11.28
CA ILE A 95 -9.04 1.41 10.70
C ILE A 95 -10.35 0.69 11.01
N LYS A 96 -11.15 0.41 9.98
CA LYS A 96 -12.35 -0.42 10.05
C LYS A 96 -12.07 -1.80 9.46
N HIS A 97 -12.12 -2.84 10.28
CA HIS A 97 -12.07 -4.22 9.79
C HIS A 97 -13.44 -4.64 9.22
N GLY A 98 -13.47 -5.25 8.03
CA GLY A 98 -14.72 -5.83 7.51
C GLY A 98 -14.63 -6.53 6.15
N LEU A 99 -14.97 -7.81 6.14
CA LEU A 99 -15.98 -8.47 5.28
C LEU A 99 -15.95 -9.98 5.59
N VAL A 100 -17.04 -10.51 6.13
CA VAL A 100 -17.26 -11.96 6.22
C VAL A 100 -17.88 -12.39 4.90
N HIS A 101 -17.18 -13.22 4.12
CA HIS A 101 -17.78 -13.97 3.03
C HIS A 101 -18.35 -15.27 3.60
N VAL A 102 -19.66 -15.49 3.39
CA VAL A 102 -20.35 -16.78 3.61
C VAL A 102 -20.54 -17.49 2.28
#